data_AF-A0A1Q7HWB1-F1
#
_entry.id   AF-A0A1Q7HWB1-F1
#
_cell.length_a   1.000
_cell.length_b   1.000
_cell.length_c   1.000
_cell.angle_alpha   90.00
_cell.angle_beta   90.00
_cell.angle_gamma   90.00
#
_symmetry.space_group_name_H-M   'P 1'
#
loop_
_entity.id
_entity.type
_entity.pdbx_description
1 polymer ?
#
loop_
_entity_poly.entity_id
_entity_poly.type
_entity_poly.pdbx_seq_one_letter_code
_entity_poly.pdbx_strand_id
1 'polypeptide(L)'
;MIETPVALDQGISRRRDMMWGWVGAIVGSAVGVGSAAVAIFVEGANAYQSSPYPPFFTKRQLLAYDLFLAAVVVVGAIFAVGAIVLARRSHFPRTDAMGGMLAGTILLLLGAALLFTRLVALIRGS
;
A
#
# COMPACT_ATOMS: atom_id res chain seq x y z
N MET A 1 7.99 -7.60 41.39
CA MET A 1 7.33 -8.37 40.31
C MET A 1 8.42 -8.99 39.48
N ILE A 2 8.49 -10.32 39.42
CA ILE A 2 9.40 -11.02 38.50
C ILE A 2 8.64 -11.09 37.18
N GLU A 3 9.01 -10.26 36.22
CA GLU A 3 8.48 -10.34 34.86
C GLU A 3 9.01 -11.64 34.24
N THR A 4 8.13 -12.64 34.09
CA THR A 4 8.47 -13.84 33.33
C THR A 4 8.73 -13.43 31.88
N PRO A 5 9.91 -13.76 31.30
CA PRO A 5 10.23 -13.38 29.94
C PRO A 5 9.22 -14.03 28.98
N VAL A 6 8.60 -13.21 28.14
CA VAL A 6 7.68 -13.68 27.09
C VAL A 6 8.49 -14.46 26.06
N ALA A 7 8.17 -15.74 25.87
CA ALA A 7 8.88 -16.59 24.92
C ALA A 7 8.73 -16.08 23.47
N LEU A 8 9.73 -16.36 22.63
CA LEU A 8 9.81 -15.84 21.25
C LEU A 8 8.69 -16.39 20.34
N ASP A 9 8.17 -17.56 20.65
CA ASP A 9 7.10 -18.26 19.92
C ASP A 9 5.69 -17.83 20.35
N GLN A 10 5.55 -17.16 21.50
CA GLN A 10 4.24 -16.73 21.98
C GLN A 10 3.64 -15.62 21.09
N GLY A 11 2.35 -15.77 20.81
CA GLY A 11 1.58 -14.84 19.98
C GLY A 11 1.79 -14.97 18.47
N ILE A 12 2.39 -16.07 18.02
CA ILE A 12 2.63 -16.38 16.60
C ILE A 12 1.67 -17.49 16.12
N SER A 13 1.15 -17.38 14.90
CA SER A 13 0.35 -18.45 14.27
C SER A 13 0.61 -18.56 12.77
N ARG A 14 1.04 -19.75 12.32
CA ARG A 14 1.31 -20.04 10.91
C ARG A 14 0.09 -19.87 10.00
N ARG A 15 -1.11 -20.22 10.50
CA ARG A 15 -2.36 -20.07 9.73
C ARG A 15 -2.70 -18.59 9.54
N ARG A 16 -2.49 -17.76 10.57
CA ARG A 16 -2.67 -16.31 10.51
C ARG A 16 -1.64 -15.65 9.59
N ASP A 17 -0.41 -16.12 9.62
CA ASP A 17 0.65 -15.65 8.73
C ASP A 17 0.29 -15.89 7.24
N MET A 18 -0.17 -17.10 6.91
CA MET A 18 -0.69 -17.41 5.57
C MET A 18 -1.88 -16.53 5.18
N MET A 19 -2.81 -16.25 6.11
CA MET A 19 -3.93 -15.34 5.87
C MET A 19 -3.43 -13.94 5.51
N TRP A 20 -2.44 -13.40 6.21
CA TRP A 20 -1.83 -12.11 5.88
C TRP A 20 -1.09 -12.14 4.54
N GLY A 21 -0.47 -13.26 4.17
CA GLY A 21 0.07 -13.47 2.83
C GLY A 21 -1.01 -13.32 1.76
N TRP A 22 -2.18 -13.93 1.95
CA TRP A 22 -3.32 -13.78 1.04
C TRP A 22 -3.89 -12.36 1.02
N VAL A 23 -4.03 -11.70 2.17
CA VAL A 23 -4.47 -10.30 2.24
C VAL A 23 -3.51 -9.41 1.46
N GLY A 24 -2.20 -9.57 1.66
CA GLY A 24 -1.19 -8.83 0.93
C GLY A 24 -1.26 -9.09 -0.58
N ALA A 25 -1.43 -10.35 -1.00
CA ALA A 25 -1.58 -10.71 -2.40
C ALA A 25 -2.82 -10.05 -3.05
N ILE A 26 -3.98 -10.17 -2.41
CA ILE A 26 -5.24 -9.60 -2.92
C ILE A 26 -5.13 -8.09 -3.04
N VAL A 27 -4.67 -7.42 -1.97
CA VAL A 27 -4.58 -5.96 -1.95
C VAL A 27 -3.51 -5.48 -2.93
N GLY A 28 -2.35 -6.13 -2.98
CA GLY A 28 -1.29 -5.82 -3.93
C GLY A 28 -1.75 -5.97 -5.38
N SER A 29 -2.43 -7.07 -5.71
CA SER A 29 -3.01 -7.28 -7.05
C SER A 29 -4.07 -6.23 -7.37
N ALA A 30 -4.96 -5.91 -6.43
CA ALA A 30 -5.98 -4.88 -6.64
C ALA A 30 -5.36 -3.51 -6.91
N VAL A 31 -4.30 -3.14 -6.19
CA VAL A 31 -3.58 -1.87 -6.40
C VAL A 31 -2.83 -1.87 -7.73
N GLY A 32 -2.14 -2.96 -8.07
CA GLY A 32 -1.39 -3.06 -9.32
C GLY A 32 -2.31 -3.03 -10.55
N VAL A 33 -3.32 -3.90 -10.56
CA VAL A 33 -4.32 -3.96 -11.65
C VAL A 33 -5.15 -2.68 -11.69
N GLY A 34 -5.58 -2.16 -10.54
CA GLY A 34 -6.31 -0.89 -10.46
C GLY A 34 -5.50 0.29 -10.99
N SER A 35 -4.21 0.37 -10.65
CA SER A 35 -3.31 1.40 -11.19
C SER A 35 -3.21 1.32 -12.71
N ALA A 36 -3.02 0.12 -13.25
CA ALA A 36 -2.95 -0.10 -14.70
C ALA A 36 -4.27 0.24 -15.39
N ALA A 37 -5.39 -0.18 -14.79
CA ALA A 37 -6.73 0.07 -15.33
C ALA A 37 -7.07 1.57 -15.36
N VAL A 38 -6.80 2.31 -14.29
CA VAL A 38 -7.01 3.77 -14.26
C VAL A 38 -6.11 4.46 -15.27
N ALA A 39 -4.83 4.08 -15.35
CA ALA A 39 -3.91 4.67 -16.31
C ALA A 39 -4.35 4.45 -17.77
N ILE A 40 -4.77 3.24 -18.14
CA ILE A 40 -5.11 2.88 -19.53
C ILE A 40 -6.52 3.36 -19.89
N PHE A 41 -7.53 2.98 -19.10
CA PHE A 41 -8.93 3.18 -19.48
C PHE A 41 -9.47 4.56 -19.13
N VAL A 42 -8.92 5.23 -18.11
CA VAL A 42 -9.39 6.56 -17.69
C VAL A 42 -8.50 7.66 -18.26
N GLU A 43 -7.18 7.50 -18.14
CA GLU A 43 -6.22 8.54 -18.55
C GLU A 43 -5.72 8.40 -20.00
N GLY A 44 -6.11 7.31 -20.68
CA GLY A 44 -5.76 7.04 -22.07
C GLY A 44 -4.27 6.76 -22.28
N ALA A 45 -3.57 6.24 -21.28
CA ALA A 45 -2.17 5.90 -21.40
C ALA A 45 -1.96 4.78 -22.42
N ASN A 46 -1.04 4.98 -23.37
CA ASN A 46 -0.67 3.94 -24.32
C ASN A 46 0.29 2.96 -23.64
N ALA A 47 -0.19 1.74 -23.36
CA ALA A 47 0.56 0.69 -22.68
C ALA A 47 1.84 0.26 -23.41
N TYR A 48 1.95 0.54 -24.71
CA TYR A 48 3.09 0.16 -25.56
C TYR A 48 4.13 1.29 -25.72
N GLN A 49 3.88 2.47 -25.14
CA GLN A 49 4.75 3.62 -25.31
C GLN A 49 5.82 3.65 -24.21
N SER A 50 7.07 3.37 -24.59
CA SER A 50 8.20 3.34 -23.66
C SER A 50 8.84 4.73 -23.56
N SER A 51 8.41 5.50 -22.57
CA SER A 51 8.98 6.81 -22.19
C SER A 51 9.44 6.75 -20.74
N PRO A 52 10.53 7.46 -20.33
CA PRO A 52 11.02 7.45 -18.95
C PRO A 52 9.95 7.78 -17.90
N TYR A 53 8.95 8.56 -18.31
CA TYR A 53 7.72 8.78 -17.57
C TYR A 53 6.52 8.56 -18.50
N PRO A 54 5.43 7.94 -18.03
CA PRO A 54 4.21 7.87 -18.80
C PRO A 54 3.71 9.29 -19.14
N PRO A 55 3.20 9.55 -20.35
CA PRO A 55 2.82 10.90 -20.81
C PRO A 55 1.76 11.58 -19.94
N PHE A 56 0.99 10.81 -19.16
CA PHE A 56 -0.01 11.36 -18.26
C PHE A 56 0.59 11.98 -17.00
N PHE A 57 1.80 11.61 -16.56
CA PHE A 57 2.44 12.19 -15.38
C PHE A 57 2.80 13.67 -15.55
N THR A 58 2.92 14.17 -16.78
CA THR A 58 3.24 15.57 -17.09
C THR A 58 2.00 16.45 -17.28
N LYS A 59 0.78 15.88 -17.26
CA LYS A 59 -0.46 16.67 -17.38
C LYS A 59 -0.71 17.46 -16.09
N ARG A 60 -0.84 18.79 -16.21
CA ARG A 60 -1.11 19.73 -15.09
C ARG A 60 -2.54 19.66 -14.51
N GLN A 61 -3.35 18.71 -14.94
CA GLN A 61 -4.71 18.53 -14.46
C GLN A 61 -4.73 17.54 -13.30
N LEU A 62 -5.69 17.70 -12.38
CA LEU A 62 -5.97 16.67 -11.37
C LEU A 62 -6.47 15.43 -12.13
N LEU A 63 -5.76 14.31 -12.02
CA LEU A 63 -6.13 13.08 -12.75
C LEU A 63 -6.87 12.13 -11.80
N ALA A 64 -7.72 11.27 -12.34
CA ALA A 64 -8.39 10.23 -11.56
C ALA A 64 -7.37 9.31 -10.88
N TYR A 65 -6.19 9.19 -11.49
CA TYR A 65 -5.04 8.49 -10.94
C TYR A 65 -4.53 9.06 -9.61
N ASP A 66 -4.58 10.38 -9.37
CA ASP A 66 -4.20 10.96 -8.07
C ASP A 66 -5.18 10.54 -6.98
N LEU A 67 -6.48 10.62 -7.29
CA LEU A 67 -7.52 10.25 -6.33
C LEU A 67 -7.44 8.76 -5.99
N PHE A 68 -7.14 7.92 -6.98
CA PHE A 68 -6.87 6.51 -6.77
C PHE A 68 -5.66 6.30 -5.86
N LEU A 69 -4.52 6.94 -6.13
CA LEU A 69 -3.32 6.81 -5.29
C LEU A 69 -3.53 7.37 -3.88
N ALA A 70 -4.25 8.49 -3.74
CA ALA A 70 -4.63 9.04 -2.44
C ALA A 70 -5.51 8.05 -1.66
N ALA A 71 -6.46 7.39 -2.31
CA ALA A 71 -7.26 6.33 -1.69
C ALA A 71 -6.38 5.14 -1.27
N VAL A 72 -5.39 4.73 -2.07
CA VAL A 72 -4.41 3.70 -1.70
C VAL A 72 -3.63 4.09 -0.45
N VAL A 73 -3.19 5.35 -0.33
CA VAL A 73 -2.53 5.87 0.88
C VAL A 73 -3.46 5.80 2.09
N VAL A 74 -4.73 6.20 1.95
CA VAL A 74 -5.72 6.10 3.04
C VAL A 74 -5.92 4.66 3.48
N VAL A 75 -6.05 3.72 2.53
CA VAL A 75 -6.15 2.28 2.85
C VAL A 75 -4.89 1.80 3.59
N GLY A 76 -3.70 2.21 3.14
CA GLY A 76 -2.43 1.92 3.82
C GLY A 76 -2.41 2.44 5.27
N ALA A 77 -2.89 3.66 5.50
CA ALA A 77 -3.02 4.24 6.83
C ALA A 77 -4.01 3.45 7.71
N ILE A 78 -5.14 2.99 7.15
CA ILE A 78 -6.10 2.14 7.86
C ILE A 78 -5.44 0.83 8.31
N PHE A 79 -4.65 0.18 7.44
CA PHE A 79 -3.91 -1.03 7.81
C PHE A 79 -2.89 -0.75 8.92
N ALA A 80 -2.16 0.37 8.85
CA ALA A 80 -1.20 0.75 9.89
C ALA A 80 -1.86 1.03 11.25
N VAL A 81 -2.98 1.76 11.27
CA VAL A 81 -3.77 1.98 12.50
C VAL A 81 -4.37 0.66 13.00
N GLY A 82 -4.89 -0.15 12.09
CA GLY A 82 -5.42 -1.49 12.38
C GLY A 82 -4.37 -2.39 13.04
N ALA A 83 -3.11 -2.32 12.60
CA ALA A 83 -2.01 -3.05 13.20
C ALA A 83 -1.80 -2.69 14.68
N ILE A 84 -1.91 -1.41 15.04
CA ILE A 84 -1.81 -0.95 16.43
C ILE A 84 -2.96 -1.52 17.27
N VAL A 85 -4.18 -1.56 16.70
CA VAL A 85 -5.34 -2.14 17.39
C VAL A 85 -5.19 -3.65 17.56
N LEU A 86 -4.73 -4.35 16.50
CA LEU A 86 -4.51 -5.79 16.50
C LEU A 86 -3.40 -6.20 17.48
N ALA A 87 -2.36 -5.38 17.64
CA ALA A 87 -1.32 -5.59 18.64
C ALA A 87 -1.88 -5.65 20.08
N ARG A 88 -2.99 -4.95 20.34
CA ARG A 88 -3.61 -4.86 21.66
C ARG A 88 -4.76 -5.84 21.89
N ARG A 89 -5.47 -6.22 20.82
CA ARG A 89 -6.73 -6.98 20.92
C ARG A 89 -6.69 -8.37 20.30
N SER A 90 -5.68 -8.71 19.51
CA SER A 90 -5.63 -10.03 18.87
C SER A 90 -5.12 -11.11 19.82
N HIS A 91 -5.64 -12.33 19.63
CA HIS A 91 -5.12 -13.55 20.22
C HIS A 91 -3.71 -13.92 19.70
N PHE A 92 -3.33 -13.42 18.52
CA PHE A 92 -1.99 -13.58 17.92
C PHE A 92 -1.38 -12.20 17.61
N PRO A 93 -1.06 -11.41 18.64
CA PRO A 93 -0.75 -9.99 18.49
C PRO A 93 0.49 -9.73 17.64
N ARG A 94 1.52 -10.59 17.72
CA ARG A 94 2.75 -10.42 16.92
C ARG A 94 2.50 -10.63 15.43
N THR A 95 1.87 -11.74 15.06
CA THR A 95 1.57 -12.03 13.63
C THR A 95 0.61 -11.02 13.03
N ASP A 96 -0.46 -10.66 13.74
CA ASP A 96 -1.46 -9.75 13.20
C ASP A 96 -1.00 -8.30 13.12
N ALA A 97 -0.25 -7.82 14.13
CA ALA A 97 0.35 -6.49 14.08
C ALA A 97 1.38 -6.41 12.96
N MET A 98 2.26 -7.42 12.83
CA MET A 98 3.28 -7.44 11.80
C MET A 98 2.67 -7.49 10.39
N GLY A 99 1.68 -8.36 10.17
CA GLY A 99 0.99 -8.47 8.88
C GLY A 99 0.28 -7.17 8.48
N GLY A 100 -0.48 -6.57 9.40
CA GLY A 100 -1.14 -5.28 9.18
C GLY A 100 -0.15 -4.14 8.93
N MET A 101 0.95 -4.10 9.70
CA MET A 101 1.98 -3.07 9.56
C MET A 101 2.73 -3.20 8.24
N LEU A 102 3.09 -4.40 7.81
CA LEU A 102 3.73 -4.65 6.51
C LEU A 102 2.83 -4.22 5.36
N ALA A 103 1.56 -4.67 5.36
CA ALA A 103 0.59 -4.28 4.33
C ALA A 103 0.41 -2.76 4.29
N GLY A 104 0.20 -2.12 5.44
CA GLY A 104 0.04 -0.67 5.53
C GLY A 104 1.27 0.09 5.03
N THR A 105 2.47 -0.33 5.46
CA THR A 105 3.74 0.33 5.08
C THR A 105 3.98 0.26 3.57
N ILE A 106 3.76 -0.90 2.96
CA ILE A 106 3.93 -1.07 1.51
C ILE A 106 2.98 -0.15 0.74
N LEU A 107 1.70 -0.11 1.12
CA LEU A 107 0.71 0.72 0.45
C LEU A 107 0.99 2.22 0.59
N LEU A 108 1.38 2.64 1.81
CA LEU A 108 1.79 4.02 2.06
C LEU A 108 3.01 4.39 1.23
N LEU A 109 4.05 3.55 1.21
CA LEU A 109 5.26 3.79 0.44
C LEU A 109 4.96 3.90 -1.06
N LEU A 110 4.22 2.95 -1.62
CA LEU A 110 3.89 2.95 -3.05
C LEU A 110 3.03 4.16 -3.42
N GLY A 111 1.95 4.41 -2.69
CA GLY A 111 1.05 5.53 -2.94
C GLY A 111 1.76 6.88 -2.81
N ALA A 112 2.52 7.08 -1.73
CA ALA A 112 3.27 8.31 -1.51
C ALA A 112 4.39 8.51 -2.54
N ALA A 113 5.14 7.45 -2.88
CA ALA A 113 6.21 7.54 -3.87
C ALA A 113 5.65 7.92 -5.25
N LEU A 114 4.53 7.33 -5.67
CA LEU A 114 3.91 7.63 -6.97
C LEU A 114 3.28 9.03 -7.02
N LEU A 115 2.65 9.49 -5.94
CA LEU A 115 2.20 10.88 -5.83
C LEU A 115 3.37 11.86 -5.83
N PHE A 116 4.46 11.52 -5.15
CA PHE A 116 5.67 12.35 -5.10
C PHE A 116 6.37 12.42 -6.47
N THR A 117 6.56 11.29 -7.16
CA THR A 117 7.15 11.29 -8.51
C THR A 117 6.32 12.14 -9.47
N ARG A 118 4.99 12.12 -9.32
CA ARG A 118 4.11 12.99 -10.08
C ARG A 118 4.29 14.46 -9.75
N LEU A 119 4.35 14.83 -8.47
CA LEU A 119 4.65 16.20 -8.07
C LEU A 119 5.99 16.69 -8.66
N VAL A 120 7.02 15.86 -8.62
CA VAL A 120 8.32 16.17 -9.22
C VAL A 120 8.23 16.33 -10.74
N ALA A 121 7.51 15.43 -11.43
CA ALA A 121 7.30 15.51 -12.88
C ALA A 121 6.57 16.80 -13.29
N LEU A 122 5.58 17.22 -12.50
CA LEU A 122 4.86 18.48 -12.70
C LEU A 122 5.76 19.70 -12.55
N ILE A 123 6.64 19.72 -11.53
CA ILE A 123 7.58 20.83 -11.26
C ILE A 123 8.70 20.89 -12.31
N ARG A 124 9.18 19.76 -12.81
CA ARG A 124 10.26 19.72 -13.81
C ARG A 124 9.78 19.92 -15.25
N GLY A 125 8.51 19.66 -15.52
CA GLY A 125 7.87 19.90 -16.82
C GLY A 125 7.34 21.33 -17.00
N SER A 126 7.62 22.24 -16.06
CA SER A 126 7.37 23.68 -16.16
C SER A 126 8.64 24.46 -16.41
#